data_AF-A0A3B8IFM9-F1
#
_entry.id   AF-A0A3B8IFM9-F1
#
_cell.length_a   1.000
_cell.length_b   1.000
_cell.length_c   1.000
_cell.angle_alpha   90.00
_cell.angle_beta   90.00
_cell.angle_gamma   90.00
#
_symmetry.space_group_name_H-M   'P 1'
#
loop_
_entity.id
_entity.type
_entity.pdbx_description
1 polymer ?
#
loop_
_entity_poly.entity_id
_entity_poly.type
_entity_poly.pdbx_seq_one_letter_code
_entity_poly.pdbx_strand_id
1 'polypeptide(L)'
;MRLTFALLGFLCLSSAFAQRPPIPGLPTTTVEAAGFSQDSLDVLDSLIYTTPPRDFRGLVVIKDHQLVIDYYYHTYMRTTIHDIRSAGKSVTALLLGVALQQGLVESLDQDVYSFFVEKYPEINPDYQQITLRHLLNMASGLDADSDDYSTPGQAGHWIDRDDWLPYLL
;
A
#
# COMPACT_ATOMS: atom_id res chain seq x y z
N MET A 1 -30.39 -59.34 7.83
CA MET A 1 -30.61 -57.92 7.45
C MET A 1 -29.52 -57.09 8.11
N ARG A 2 -28.50 -56.67 7.38
CA ARG A 2 -27.43 -55.79 7.89
C ARG A 2 -27.78 -54.36 7.47
N LEU A 3 -28.08 -53.48 8.42
CA LEU A 3 -28.24 -52.05 8.16
C LEU A 3 -26.85 -51.41 8.11
N THR A 4 -26.46 -50.97 6.92
CA THR A 4 -25.32 -50.07 6.71
C THR A 4 -25.78 -48.65 7.03
N PHE A 5 -25.28 -48.06 8.12
CA PHE A 5 -25.47 -46.63 8.39
C PHE A 5 -24.52 -45.84 7.50
N ALA A 6 -25.07 -45.09 6.55
CA ALA A 6 -24.32 -44.09 5.81
C ALA A 6 -24.18 -42.85 6.70
N LEU A 7 -22.95 -42.57 7.15
CA LEU A 7 -22.62 -41.33 7.83
C LEU A 7 -22.60 -40.22 6.76
N LEU A 8 -23.71 -39.49 6.61
CA LEU A 8 -23.69 -38.23 5.85
C LEU A 8 -22.80 -37.26 6.62
N GLY A 9 -21.58 -37.04 6.11
CA GLY A 9 -20.70 -36.00 6.60
C GLY A 9 -21.39 -34.64 6.47
N PHE A 10 -21.59 -33.99 7.61
CA PHE A 10 -22.02 -32.61 7.67
C PHE A 10 -20.91 -31.77 7.05
N LEU A 11 -21.06 -31.37 5.78
CA LEU A 11 -20.27 -30.27 5.24
C LEU A 11 -20.73 -29.02 5.99
N CYS A 12 -20.02 -28.67 7.05
CA CYS A 12 -20.02 -27.30 7.54
C CYS A 12 -19.56 -26.44 6.36
N LEU A 13 -20.50 -25.74 5.74
CA LEU A 13 -20.20 -24.56 4.94
C LEU A 13 -19.59 -23.53 5.91
N SER A 14 -18.29 -23.62 6.14
CA SER A 14 -17.51 -22.52 6.69
C SER A 14 -17.70 -21.33 5.76
N SER A 15 -17.86 -20.15 6.36
CA SER A 15 -18.01 -18.84 5.73
C SER A 15 -17.27 -18.70 4.38
N ALA A 16 -17.89 -17.97 3.46
CA ALA A 16 -17.54 -17.88 2.04
C ALA A 16 -16.13 -17.31 1.71
N PHE A 17 -15.26 -17.07 2.70
CA PHE A 17 -13.90 -16.58 2.53
C PHE A 17 -13.01 -17.23 3.58
N ALA A 18 -12.12 -18.11 3.15
CA ALA A 18 -11.19 -18.80 4.03
C ALA A 18 -9.79 -18.18 3.90
N GLN A 19 -9.01 -18.32 4.98
CA GLN A 19 -7.57 -18.05 4.99
C GLN A 19 -6.93 -18.59 3.71
N ARG A 20 -6.25 -17.72 2.96
CA ARG A 20 -5.58 -18.16 1.73
C ARG A 20 -4.43 -19.13 2.04
N PRO A 21 -4.05 -20.00 1.08
CA PRO A 21 -2.94 -20.93 1.28
C PRO A 21 -1.66 -20.21 1.69
N PRO A 22 -0.81 -20.82 2.54
CA PRO A 22 0.45 -20.21 2.97
C PRO A 22 1.30 -19.69 1.81
N ILE A 23 1.99 -18.58 2.04
CA ILE A 23 2.95 -18.01 1.09
C ILE A 23 4.31 -18.68 1.35
N PRO A 24 5.01 -19.19 0.32
CA PRO A 24 6.37 -19.72 0.50
C PRO A 24 7.29 -18.71 1.20
N GLY A 25 7.96 -19.14 2.26
CA GLY A 25 8.86 -18.27 3.03
C GLY A 25 8.18 -17.37 4.06
N LEU A 26 6.85 -17.39 4.18
CA LEU A 26 6.10 -16.65 5.20
C LEU A 26 5.27 -17.64 6.04
N PRO A 27 5.70 -17.97 7.27
CA PRO A 27 4.94 -18.84 8.15
C PRO A 27 3.55 -18.27 8.45
N THR A 28 2.58 -19.14 8.70
CA THR A 28 1.22 -18.75 9.12
C THR A 28 1.00 -19.03 10.60
N THR A 29 0.16 -18.25 11.25
CA THR A 29 -0.28 -18.49 12.63
C THR A 29 -1.78 -18.25 12.77
N THR A 30 -2.39 -18.78 13.82
CA THR A 30 -3.81 -18.52 14.12
C THR A 30 -3.98 -17.15 14.76
N VAL A 31 -5.20 -16.62 14.68
CA VAL A 31 -5.61 -15.35 15.28
C VAL A 31 -5.32 -15.31 16.78
N GLU A 32 -5.70 -16.37 17.50
CA GLU A 32 -5.54 -16.49 18.95
C GLU A 32 -4.08 -16.68 19.36
N ALA A 33 -3.32 -17.50 18.63
CA ALA A 33 -1.87 -17.63 18.86
C ALA A 33 -1.11 -16.33 18.60
N ALA A 34 -1.59 -15.48 17.68
CA ALA A 34 -1.08 -14.12 17.50
C ALA A 34 -1.56 -13.14 18.58
N GLY A 35 -2.38 -13.58 19.54
CA GLY A 35 -2.88 -12.77 20.65
C GLY A 35 -4.07 -11.88 20.30
N PHE A 36 -4.75 -12.14 19.19
CA PHE A 36 -5.99 -11.45 18.82
C PHE A 36 -7.23 -12.25 19.28
N SER A 37 -8.35 -11.55 19.48
CA SER A 37 -9.63 -12.16 19.82
C SER A 37 -10.34 -12.66 18.56
N GLN A 38 -10.62 -13.97 18.49
CA GLN A 38 -11.38 -14.55 17.38
C GLN A 38 -12.79 -13.95 17.28
N ASP A 39 -13.49 -13.78 18.41
CA ASP A 39 -14.82 -13.16 18.44
C ASP A 39 -14.81 -11.75 17.84
N SER A 40 -13.76 -10.96 18.11
CA SER A 40 -13.64 -9.62 17.55
C SER A 40 -13.37 -9.64 16.04
N LEU A 41 -12.60 -10.61 15.57
CA LEU A 41 -12.40 -10.83 14.14
C LEU A 41 -13.69 -11.24 13.45
N ASP A 42 -14.47 -12.15 14.04
CA ASP A 42 -15.72 -12.61 13.45
C ASP A 42 -16.73 -11.46 13.30
N VAL A 43 -16.80 -10.58 14.30
CA VAL A 43 -17.59 -9.34 14.23
C VAL A 43 -17.09 -8.42 13.12
N LEU A 44 -15.77 -8.21 13.01
CA LEU A 44 -15.16 -7.38 11.98
C LEU A 44 -15.41 -7.95 10.57
N ASP A 45 -15.23 -9.26 10.40
CA ASP A 45 -15.44 -9.96 9.13
C ASP A 45 -16.89 -9.85 8.68
N SER A 46 -17.84 -10.06 9.59
CA SER A 46 -19.26 -9.85 9.34
C SER A 46 -19.56 -8.39 8.97
N LEU A 47 -18.95 -7.42 9.65
CA LEU A 47 -19.13 -6.00 9.34
C LEU A 47 -18.62 -5.68 7.93
N ILE A 48 -17.39 -6.09 7.61
CA ILE A 48 -16.78 -5.90 6.29
C ILE A 48 -17.66 -6.49 5.19
N TYR A 49 -18.11 -7.73 5.39
CA TYR A 49 -18.88 -8.44 4.36
C TYR A 49 -20.27 -7.85 4.11
N THR A 50 -20.92 -7.35 5.16
CA THR A 50 -22.31 -6.90 5.07
C THR A 50 -22.46 -5.43 4.71
N THR A 51 -21.45 -4.60 5.01
CA THR A 51 -21.49 -3.14 4.83
C THR A 51 -21.60 -2.74 3.35
N PRO A 52 -22.70 -2.08 2.92
CA PRO A 52 -22.79 -1.47 1.59
C PRO A 52 -21.74 -0.36 1.41
N PRO A 53 -21.14 -0.21 0.22
CA PRO A 53 -21.52 -0.84 -1.04
C PRO A 53 -20.91 -2.23 -1.28
N ARG A 54 -20.25 -2.85 -0.28
CA ARG A 54 -19.57 -4.15 -0.39
C ARG A 54 -18.41 -4.12 -1.40
N ASP A 55 -17.61 -3.07 -1.30
CA ASP A 55 -16.44 -2.83 -2.15
C ASP A 55 -15.11 -3.05 -1.41
N PHE A 56 -15.16 -3.47 -0.14
CA PHE A 56 -13.99 -3.89 0.61
C PHE A 56 -13.32 -5.08 -0.09
N ARG A 57 -12.00 -5.02 -0.23
CA ARG A 57 -11.26 -5.92 -1.15
C ARG A 57 -10.50 -7.02 -0.44
N GLY A 58 -9.85 -6.69 0.67
CA GLY A 58 -9.08 -7.65 1.43
C GLY A 58 -8.52 -7.08 2.73
N LEU A 59 -8.24 -7.98 3.66
CA LEU A 59 -7.62 -7.71 4.96
C LEU A 59 -6.42 -8.65 5.11
N VAL A 60 -5.24 -8.07 5.29
CA VAL A 60 -4.00 -8.83 5.51
C VAL A 60 -3.38 -8.34 6.81
N VAL A 61 -3.06 -9.29 7.71
CA VAL A 61 -2.40 -9.00 8.98
C VAL A 61 -1.20 -9.90 9.13
N ILE A 62 -0.04 -9.27 9.32
CA ILE A 62 1.22 -9.93 9.64
C ILE A 62 1.65 -9.46 11.03
N LYS A 63 1.95 -10.41 11.91
CA LYS A 63 2.47 -10.14 13.26
C LYS A 63 3.59 -11.11 13.56
N ASP A 64 4.66 -10.63 14.18
CA ASP A 64 5.81 -11.46 14.59
C ASP A 64 6.37 -12.30 13.42
N HIS A 65 6.41 -11.69 12.22
CA HIS A 65 6.82 -12.31 10.94
C HIS A 65 5.96 -13.50 10.47
N GLN A 66 4.75 -13.64 11.01
CA GLN A 66 3.78 -14.66 10.64
C GLN A 66 2.53 -14.04 10.03
N LEU A 67 2.04 -14.65 8.96
CA LEU A 67 0.75 -14.30 8.36
C LEU A 67 -0.38 -14.79 9.27
N VAL A 68 -1.12 -13.85 9.84
CA VAL A 68 -2.23 -14.11 10.77
C VAL A 68 -3.55 -14.16 10.02
N ILE A 69 -3.78 -13.17 9.15
CA ILE A 69 -5.00 -13.03 8.35
C ILE A 69 -4.58 -12.78 6.91
N ASP A 70 -5.22 -13.50 5.99
CA ASP A 70 -5.13 -13.23 4.56
C ASP A 70 -6.47 -13.48 3.88
N TYR A 71 -7.37 -12.49 4.03
CA TYR A 71 -8.75 -12.55 3.56
C TYR A 71 -8.95 -11.61 2.38
N TYR A 72 -9.72 -12.08 1.40
CA TYR A 72 -10.14 -11.28 0.25
C TYR A 72 -11.62 -11.50 0.02
N TYR A 73 -12.34 -10.42 -0.25
CA TYR A 73 -13.80 -10.40 -0.26
C TYR A 73 -14.34 -10.34 -1.69
N HIS A 74 -15.58 -10.81 -1.86
CA HIS A 74 -16.29 -10.78 -3.15
C HIS A 74 -15.51 -11.47 -4.28
N THR A 75 -15.20 -10.75 -5.36
CA THR A 75 -14.47 -11.28 -6.53
C THR A 75 -12.96 -11.02 -6.47
N TYR A 76 -12.48 -10.41 -5.39
CA TYR A 76 -11.06 -10.08 -5.22
C TYR A 76 -10.23 -11.29 -4.78
N MET A 77 -8.97 -11.29 -5.19
CA MET A 77 -8.00 -12.34 -4.88
C MET A 77 -6.65 -11.71 -4.53
N ARG A 78 -5.76 -12.51 -3.94
CA ARG A 78 -4.37 -12.11 -3.65
C ARG A 78 -3.64 -11.52 -4.87
N THR A 79 -3.96 -12.01 -6.05
CA THR A 79 -3.35 -11.59 -7.33
C THR A 79 -4.09 -10.42 -7.99
N THR A 80 -5.14 -9.88 -7.39
CA THR A 80 -5.82 -8.72 -7.98
C THR A 80 -4.93 -7.49 -7.89
N ILE A 81 -4.71 -6.84 -9.03
CA ILE A 81 -3.95 -5.59 -9.11
C ILE A 81 -4.84 -4.44 -8.63
N HIS A 82 -4.29 -3.60 -7.77
CA HIS A 82 -4.97 -2.42 -7.24
C HIS A 82 -4.15 -1.17 -7.55
N ASP A 83 -4.86 -0.08 -7.85
CA ASP A 83 -4.30 1.26 -7.79
C ASP A 83 -4.12 1.63 -6.30
N ILE A 84 -2.86 1.74 -5.88
CA ILE A 84 -2.48 1.93 -4.48
C ILE A 84 -2.35 3.41 -4.09
N ARG A 85 -2.42 4.34 -5.06
CA ARG A 85 -2.27 5.79 -4.87
C ARG A 85 -1.11 6.11 -3.91
N SER A 86 -1.37 6.94 -2.90
CA SER A 86 -0.37 7.43 -1.95
C SER A 86 0.33 6.34 -1.14
N ALA A 87 -0.19 5.12 -1.04
CA ALA A 87 0.55 4.03 -0.42
C ALA A 87 1.89 3.74 -1.16
N GLY A 88 1.97 4.08 -2.45
CA GLY A 88 3.20 3.99 -3.25
C GLY A 88 4.36 4.86 -2.75
N LYS A 89 4.09 5.94 -2.00
CA LYS A 89 5.15 6.79 -1.41
C LYS A 89 6.09 6.01 -0.50
N SER A 90 5.58 5.00 0.20
CA SER A 90 6.38 4.10 1.05
C SER A 90 7.39 3.29 0.23
N VAL A 91 7.00 2.86 -0.98
CA VAL A 91 7.88 2.16 -1.92
C VAL A 91 8.94 3.12 -2.48
N THR A 92 8.53 4.34 -2.88
CA THR A 92 9.47 5.38 -3.32
C THR A 92 10.49 5.73 -2.23
N ALA A 93 10.07 5.87 -0.97
CA ALA A 93 10.96 6.13 0.15
C ALA A 93 11.93 4.96 0.42
N LEU A 94 11.47 3.71 0.29
CA LEU A 94 12.33 2.53 0.35
C LEU A 94 13.40 2.55 -0.74
N LEU A 95 13.02 2.86 -1.99
CA LEU A 95 13.96 2.96 -3.11
C LEU A 95 14.99 4.06 -2.91
N LEU A 96 14.61 5.20 -2.32
CA LEU A 96 15.56 6.23 -1.92
C LEU A 96 16.56 5.71 -0.86
N GLY A 97 16.10 4.91 0.10
CA GLY A 97 16.99 4.23 1.05
C GLY A 97 18.01 3.31 0.37
N VAL A 98 17.59 2.57 -0.67
CA VAL A 98 18.49 1.75 -1.49
C VAL A 98 19.47 2.63 -2.27
N ALA A 99 19.01 3.73 -2.87
CA ALA A 99 19.86 4.66 -3.61
C ALA A 99 20.95 5.31 -2.72
N LEU A 100 20.61 5.67 -1.48
CA LEU A 100 21.56 6.11 -0.46
C LEU A 100 22.60 5.02 -0.16
N GLN A 101 22.16 3.77 0.06
CA GLN A 101 23.07 2.66 0.34
C GLN A 101 24.04 2.39 -0.81
N GLN A 102 23.61 2.62 -2.06
CA GLN A 102 24.41 2.43 -3.26
C GLN A 102 25.30 3.65 -3.60
N GLY A 103 25.19 4.75 -2.85
CA GLY A 103 25.94 5.98 -3.13
C GLY A 103 25.45 6.73 -4.37
N LEU A 104 24.22 6.45 -4.86
CA LEU A 104 23.57 7.22 -5.93
C LEU A 104 23.00 8.55 -5.42
N VAL A 105 22.74 8.60 -4.11
CA VAL A 105 22.34 9.81 -3.37
C VAL A 105 23.37 10.01 -2.27
N GLU A 106 23.92 11.22 -2.19
CA GLU A 106 24.98 11.56 -1.26
C GLU A 106 24.49 11.62 0.18
N SER A 107 23.33 12.26 0.38
CA SER A 107 22.66 12.36 1.68
C SER A 107 21.20 12.79 1.51
N LEU A 108 20.41 12.74 2.59
CA LEU A 108 19.06 13.30 2.59
C LEU A 108 19.04 14.83 2.48
N ASP A 109 20.16 15.49 2.75
CA ASP A 109 20.31 16.94 2.67
C ASP A 109 20.80 17.39 1.28
N GLN A 110 20.98 16.45 0.35
CA GLN A 110 21.22 16.75 -1.05
C GLN A 110 20.02 17.47 -1.65
N ASP A 111 20.30 18.56 -2.38
CA ASP A 111 19.33 19.30 -3.17
C ASP A 111 18.71 18.41 -4.25
N VAL A 112 17.39 18.44 -4.37
CA VAL A 112 16.62 17.67 -5.36
C VAL A 112 16.96 18.12 -6.78
N TYR A 113 17.22 19.41 -7.00
CA TYR A 113 17.51 19.91 -8.34
C TYR A 113 18.84 19.37 -8.91
N SER A 114 19.78 18.97 -8.05
CA SER A 114 21.05 18.37 -8.47
C SER A 114 20.92 17.17 -9.43
N PHE A 115 19.79 16.44 -9.39
CA PHE A 115 19.51 15.30 -10.29
C PHE A 115 19.02 15.71 -11.69
N PHE A 116 18.70 16.98 -11.90
CA PHE A 116 17.97 17.45 -13.08
C PHE A 116 18.70 18.56 -13.87
N VAL A 117 19.89 18.98 -13.43
CA VAL A 117 20.66 20.10 -14.01
C VAL A 117 20.87 19.97 -15.52
N GLU A 118 21.15 18.75 -16.02
CA GLU A 118 21.36 18.52 -17.45
C GLU A 118 20.09 18.72 -18.29
N LYS A 119 18.93 18.37 -17.75
CA LYS A 119 17.65 18.44 -18.47
C LYS A 119 17.01 19.83 -18.36
N TYR A 120 17.20 20.52 -17.24
CA TYR A 120 16.62 21.84 -16.97
C TYR A 120 17.70 22.78 -16.44
N PRO A 121 18.53 23.37 -17.31
CA PRO A 121 19.66 24.22 -16.89
C PRO A 121 19.21 25.56 -16.29
N GLU A 122 17.96 25.97 -16.51
CA GLU A 122 17.39 27.22 -16.01
C GLU A 122 16.10 26.91 -15.24
N ILE A 123 16.12 27.15 -13.92
CA ILE A 123 14.97 27.01 -13.04
C ILE A 123 14.94 28.15 -12.00
N ASN A 124 13.84 28.30 -11.26
CA ASN A 124 13.81 29.21 -10.12
C ASN A 124 14.86 28.78 -9.07
N PRO A 125 15.78 29.66 -8.64
CA PRO A 125 16.79 29.34 -7.63
C PRO A 125 16.20 28.88 -6.29
N ASP A 126 14.96 29.24 -5.96
CA ASP A 126 14.32 28.80 -4.72
C ASP A 126 14.21 27.27 -4.62
N TYR A 127 14.09 26.57 -5.75
CA TYR A 127 14.01 25.11 -5.75
C TYR A 127 15.34 24.41 -5.40
N GLN A 128 16.47 25.12 -5.52
CA GLN A 128 17.78 24.61 -5.09
C GLN A 128 17.90 24.52 -3.56
N GLN A 129 16.92 25.07 -2.82
CA GLN A 129 16.83 24.99 -1.36
C GLN A 129 16.01 23.76 -0.91
N ILE A 130 15.37 23.04 -1.85
CA ILE A 130 14.53 21.88 -1.55
C ILE A 130 15.41 20.64 -1.50
N THR A 131 15.54 20.04 -0.32
CA THR A 131 16.28 18.80 -0.11
C THR A 131 15.38 17.57 -0.24
N LEU A 132 15.98 16.40 -0.43
CA LEU A 132 15.26 15.12 -0.39
C LEU A 132 14.52 14.92 0.96
N ARG A 133 15.12 15.39 2.06
CA ARG A 133 14.50 15.38 3.40
C ARG A 133 13.20 16.19 3.43
N HIS A 134 13.17 17.36 2.79
CA HIS A 134 11.95 18.16 2.71
C HIS A 134 10.82 17.41 2.00
N LEU A 135 11.12 16.72 0.89
CA LEU A 135 10.12 15.91 0.18
C LEU A 135 9.63 14.73 1.01
N LEU A 136 10.52 13.99 1.66
CA LEU A 136 10.16 12.85 2.52
C LEU A 136 9.27 13.24 3.70
N ASN A 137 9.47 14.45 4.22
CA ASN A 137 8.72 14.98 5.37
C ASN A 137 7.49 15.80 4.96
N MET A 138 7.17 15.89 3.67
CA MET A 138 6.09 16.73 3.15
C MET A 138 6.24 18.22 3.58
N ALA A 139 7.47 18.71 3.58
CA ALA A 139 7.88 20.02 4.10
C ALA A 139 8.71 20.84 3.10
N SER A 140 8.49 20.63 1.80
CA SER A 140 9.20 21.37 0.73
C SER A 140 8.70 22.79 0.51
N GLY A 141 7.49 23.12 0.99
CA GLY A 141 6.83 24.39 0.71
C GLY A 141 6.25 24.48 -0.72
N LEU A 142 6.29 23.39 -1.49
CA LEU A 142 5.66 23.33 -2.81
C LEU A 142 4.14 23.36 -2.68
N ASP A 143 3.51 24.18 -3.52
CA ASP A 143 2.06 24.32 -3.57
C ASP A 143 1.45 23.25 -4.49
N ALA A 144 0.99 22.17 -3.88
CA ALA A 144 0.54 20.95 -4.56
C ALA A 144 -0.75 20.37 -3.95
N ASP A 145 -1.68 21.24 -3.57
CA ASP A 145 -2.99 20.83 -3.07
C ASP A 145 -3.76 20.07 -4.18
N SER A 146 -4.11 18.82 -3.92
CA SER A 146 -4.84 17.99 -4.89
C SER A 146 -6.28 18.49 -5.13
N ASP A 147 -6.83 19.21 -4.17
CA ASP A 147 -8.23 19.64 -4.15
C ASP A 147 -8.39 21.07 -4.72
N ASP A 148 -7.29 21.81 -4.89
CA ASP A 148 -7.27 23.15 -5.49
C ASP A 148 -6.54 23.15 -6.84
N TYR A 149 -7.32 23.20 -7.92
CA TYR A 149 -6.82 23.28 -9.30
C TYR A 149 -6.01 24.54 -9.62
N SER A 150 -6.08 25.58 -8.79
CA SER A 150 -5.29 26.79 -8.97
C SER A 150 -3.84 26.61 -8.52
N THR A 151 -3.54 25.59 -7.72
CA THR A 151 -2.18 25.31 -7.27
C THR A 151 -1.34 24.71 -8.41
N PRO A 152 -0.08 25.16 -8.59
CA PRO A 152 0.77 24.68 -9.68
C PRO A 152 1.05 23.17 -9.63
N GLY A 153 1.20 22.60 -8.44
CA GLY A 153 1.56 21.20 -8.21
C GLY A 153 0.39 20.22 -8.22
N GLN A 154 -0.83 20.68 -8.48
CA GLN A 154 -2.02 19.83 -8.51
C GLN A 154 -1.85 18.69 -9.53
N ALA A 155 -2.16 17.46 -9.11
CA ALA A 155 -1.80 16.25 -9.86
C ALA A 155 -2.37 16.18 -11.29
N GLY A 156 -3.55 16.74 -11.52
CA GLY A 156 -4.20 16.81 -12.83
C GLY A 156 -3.43 17.62 -13.87
N HIS A 157 -2.51 18.50 -13.47
CA HIS A 157 -1.66 19.24 -14.40
C HIS A 157 -0.57 18.39 -15.04
N TRP A 158 -0.13 17.31 -14.36
CA TRP A 158 1.05 16.55 -14.76
C TRP A 158 0.86 15.02 -14.82
N ILE A 159 -0.23 14.46 -14.29
CA ILE A 159 -0.41 12.99 -14.19
C ILE A 159 -0.46 12.26 -15.53
N ASP A 160 -0.78 12.96 -16.62
CA ASP A 160 -0.83 12.42 -17.99
C ASP A 160 0.33 12.89 -18.88
N ARG A 161 1.36 13.52 -18.29
CA ARG A 161 2.49 14.13 -19.01
C ARG A 161 3.78 13.33 -18.80
N ASP A 162 4.55 13.18 -19.88
CA ASP A 162 5.89 12.58 -19.82
C ASP A 162 6.90 13.54 -19.16
N ASP A 163 6.66 14.85 -19.25
CA ASP A 163 7.48 15.89 -18.65
C ASP A 163 6.74 16.57 -17.48
N TRP A 164 7.07 16.15 -16.26
CA TRP A 164 6.38 16.55 -15.04
C TRP A 164 7.17 17.54 -14.19
N LEU A 165 8.48 17.70 -14.41
CA LEU A 165 9.32 18.54 -13.54
C LEU A 165 8.90 20.03 -13.54
N PRO A 166 8.45 20.62 -14.67
CA PRO A 166 7.94 22.01 -14.67
C PRO A 166 6.74 22.26 -13.75
N TYR A 167 6.13 21.21 -13.20
CA TYR A 167 4.97 21.26 -12.31
C TYR A 167 5.29 20.90 -10.86
N LEU A 168 6.52 20.45 -10.58
CA LEU A 168 6.91 19.88 -9.27
C LEU A 168 8.06 20.64 -8.61
N LEU A 169 8.83 21.39 -9.38
CA LEU A 169 9.76 22.43 -8.91
C LEU A 169 9.44 23.65 -9.75
#